data_AF-A0A5E6ZPH2-F1
#
_entry.id   AF-A0A5E6ZPH2-F1
#
_cell.length_a   1.000
_cell.length_b   1.000
_cell.length_c   1.000
_cell.angle_alpha   90.00
_cell.angle_beta   90.00
_cell.angle_gamma   90.00
#
_symmetry.space_group_name_H-M   'P 1'
#
loop_
_entity.id
_entity.type
_entity.pdbx_description
1 polymer ?
#
loop_
_entity_poly.entity_id
_entity_poly.type
_entity_poly.pdbx_seq_one_letter_code
_entity_poly.pdbx_strand_id
1 'polypeptide(L)'
;MLMALGGIMLYLAFRFQWKFAVGAIVSLVHDVIVTMGVLSWFQITFDLTVLAAVLAIIGYSLNDTIVVFDRVRENFRVLRKASLIDNINISTTQTLLRTMATSISTLLAIAALLIFGGDNLWGFSIALFVGVLAGTYSSIYIANVVLIWLNLSAEDLIPPAASEKEVDDRP
;
A
#
# COMPACT_ATOMS: atom_id res chain seq x y z
N MET A 1 -5.36 -16.47 -7.17
CA MET A 1 -4.55 -15.83 -6.11
C MET A 1 -3.08 -15.70 -6.49
N LEU A 2 -2.34 -16.80 -6.72
CA LEU A 2 -0.91 -16.75 -7.03
C LEU A 2 -0.56 -15.90 -8.27
N MET A 3 -1.32 -16.01 -9.37
CA MET A 3 -1.13 -15.17 -10.56
C MET A 3 -1.38 -13.68 -10.28
N ALA A 4 -2.37 -13.34 -9.46
CA ALA A 4 -2.68 -11.96 -9.10
C ALA A 4 -1.56 -11.34 -8.24
N LEU A 5 -1.07 -12.08 -7.24
CA LEU A 5 0.08 -11.68 -6.43
C LEU A 5 1.34 -11.51 -7.29
N GLY A 6 1.57 -12.42 -8.24
CA GLY A 6 2.67 -12.32 -9.21
C GLY A 6 2.59 -11.07 -10.08
N GLY A 7 1.41 -10.76 -10.63
CA GLY A 7 1.19 -9.55 -11.42
C GLY A 7 1.40 -8.26 -10.61
N ILE A 8 0.95 -8.24 -9.36
CA ILE A 8 1.15 -7.14 -8.42
C ILE A 8 2.64 -6.93 -8.11
N MET A 9 3.37 -8.02 -7.79
CA MET A 9 4.80 -7.94 -7.54
C MET A 9 5.56 -7.43 -8.76
N LEU A 10 5.18 -7.89 -9.95
CA LEU A 10 5.78 -7.44 -11.21
C LEU A 10 5.52 -5.94 -11.43
N TYR A 11 4.28 -5.48 -11.24
CA TYR A 11 3.95 -4.06 -11.30
C TYR A 11 4.78 -3.24 -10.31
N LEU A 12 4.87 -3.66 -9.05
CA LEU A 12 5.65 -2.95 -8.03
C LEU A 12 7.15 -2.93 -8.37
N ALA A 13 7.70 -4.04 -8.88
CA ALA A 13 9.10 -4.14 -9.28
C ALA A 13 9.46 -3.19 -10.44
N PHE A 14 8.55 -3.00 -11.41
CA PHE A 14 8.76 -2.04 -12.50
C PHE A 14 8.48 -0.59 -12.10
N ARG A 15 7.54 -0.35 -11.19
CA ARG A 15 7.10 0.99 -10.79
C ARG A 15 8.00 1.62 -9.73
N PHE A 16 8.53 0.82 -8.80
CA PHE A 16 9.16 1.29 -7.58
C PHE A 16 10.60 0.81 -7.39
N GLN A 17 11.36 1.61 -6.63
CA GLN A 17 12.66 1.22 -6.08
C GLN A 17 12.46 0.05 -5.10
N TRP A 18 13.42 -0.87 -5.01
CA TRP A 18 13.27 -2.13 -4.27
C TRP A 18 12.84 -1.92 -2.81
N LYS A 19 13.32 -0.86 -2.14
CA LYS A 19 12.92 -0.51 -0.75
C LYS A 19 11.43 -0.20 -0.61
N PHE A 20 10.85 0.48 -1.59
CA PHE A 20 9.40 0.75 -1.65
C PHE A 20 8.62 -0.52 -1.94
N ALA A 21 9.10 -1.38 -2.85
CA ALA A 21 8.44 -2.66 -3.10
C ALA A 21 8.36 -3.51 -1.82
N VAL A 22 9.43 -3.57 -1.02
CA VAL A 22 9.44 -4.27 0.28
C VAL A 22 8.45 -3.64 1.25
N GLY A 23 8.44 -2.31 1.38
CA GLY A 23 7.47 -1.61 2.24
C GLY A 23 6.01 -1.91 1.89
N ALA A 24 5.68 -1.90 0.60
CA ALA A 24 4.33 -2.24 0.14
C ALA A 24 3.96 -3.70 0.44
N ILE A 25 4.88 -4.64 0.16
CA ILE A 25 4.62 -6.06 0.40
C ILE A 25 4.40 -6.34 1.89
N VAL A 26 5.22 -5.76 2.78
CA VAL A 26 5.08 -5.95 4.23
C VAL A 26 3.74 -5.41 4.72
N SER A 27 3.31 -4.23 4.25
CA SER A 27 1.98 -3.68 4.57
C SER A 27 0.85 -4.60 4.13
N LEU A 28 0.93 -5.15 2.92
CA LEU A 28 -0.09 -6.06 2.39
C LEU A 28 -0.14 -7.38 3.15
N VAL A 29 1.01 -7.95 3.50
CA VAL A 29 1.08 -9.17 4.32
C VAL A 29 0.43 -8.92 5.68
N HIS A 30 0.72 -7.78 6.30
CA HIS A 30 0.06 -7.37 7.53
C HIS A 30 -1.47 -7.32 7.37
N ASP A 31 -2.00 -6.70 6.31
CA ASP A 31 -3.45 -6.56 6.11
C ASP A 31 -4.15 -7.91 5.94
N VAL A 32 -3.54 -8.81 5.17
CA VAL A 32 -4.05 -10.16 4.98
C VAL A 32 -4.03 -10.92 6.31
N ILE A 33 -2.94 -10.83 7.08
CA ILE A 33 -2.84 -11.50 8.39
C ILE A 33 -3.89 -10.97 9.37
N VAL A 34 -4.07 -9.65 9.45
CA VAL A 34 -5.06 -9.03 10.34
C VAL A 34 -6.47 -9.46 9.94
N THR A 35 -6.79 -9.39 8.65
CA THR A 35 -8.10 -9.81 8.15
C THR A 35 -8.37 -11.27 8.46
N MET A 36 -7.43 -12.15 8.12
CA MET A 36 -7.55 -13.60 8.38
C MET A 36 -7.60 -13.92 9.87
N GLY A 37 -6.84 -13.20 10.69
CA GLY A 37 -6.85 -13.35 12.15
C GLY A 37 -8.20 -13.00 12.75
N VAL A 38 -8.83 -11.91 12.30
CA VAL A 38 -10.18 -11.53 12.73
C VAL A 38 -11.21 -12.55 12.26
N LEU A 39 -11.17 -12.97 10.99
CA LEU A 39 -12.10 -14.00 10.49
C LEU A 39 -11.96 -15.32 11.26
N SER A 40 -10.73 -15.73 11.57
CA SER A 40 -10.44 -16.91 12.38
C SER A 40 -10.94 -16.75 13.82
N TRP A 41 -10.82 -15.57 14.42
CA TRP A 41 -11.31 -15.31 15.76
C TRP A 41 -12.84 -15.45 15.85
N PHE A 42 -13.56 -14.92 14.86
CA PHE A 42 -15.02 -15.02 14.77
C PHE A 42 -15.52 -16.33 14.15
N GLN A 43 -14.62 -17.29 13.87
CA GLN A 43 -14.94 -18.59 13.29
C GLN A 43 -15.76 -18.50 11.98
N ILE A 44 -15.46 -17.49 11.16
CA ILE A 44 -16.12 -17.28 9.86
C ILE A 44 -15.58 -18.31 8.86
N THR A 45 -16.47 -18.96 8.12
CA THR A 45 -16.09 -19.98 7.12
C THR A 45 -15.32 -19.35 5.97
N PHE A 46 -14.15 -19.91 5.67
CA PHE A 46 -13.35 -19.48 4.54
C PHE A 46 -13.82 -20.17 3.26
N ASP A 47 -14.59 -19.44 2.45
CA ASP A 47 -15.09 -19.91 1.15
C ASP A 47 -14.52 -19.08 -0.02
N LEU A 48 -15.02 -19.35 -1.23
CA LEU A 48 -14.60 -18.63 -2.43
C LEU A 48 -14.97 -17.14 -2.40
N THR A 49 -16.03 -16.76 -1.66
CA THR A 49 -16.43 -15.37 -1.52
C THR A 49 -15.43 -14.63 -0.63
N VAL A 50 -15.06 -15.21 0.51
CA VAL A 50 -14.04 -14.65 1.40
C VAL A 50 -12.69 -14.54 0.68
N LEU A 51 -12.31 -15.54 -0.12
CA LEU A 51 -11.12 -15.47 -0.96
C LEU A 51 -11.16 -14.29 -1.95
N ALA A 52 -12.32 -14.03 -2.57
CA ALA A 52 -12.50 -12.87 -3.44
C ALA A 52 -12.40 -11.54 -2.69
N ALA A 53 -12.92 -11.47 -1.46
CA ALA A 53 -12.75 -10.29 -0.59
C ALA A 53 -11.28 -10.02 -0.29
N VAL A 54 -10.49 -11.05 0.06
CA VAL A 54 -9.05 -10.91 0.31
C VAL A 54 -8.31 -10.37 -0.91
N LEU A 55 -8.64 -10.85 -2.11
CA LEU A 55 -8.06 -10.31 -3.35
C LEU A 55 -8.42 -8.84 -3.58
N ALA A 56 -9.66 -8.45 -3.29
CA ALA A 56 -10.09 -7.06 -3.39
C ALA A 56 -9.36 -6.15 -2.38
N ILE A 57 -9.16 -6.62 -1.14
CA ILE A 57 -8.41 -5.89 -0.09
C ILE A 57 -6.98 -5.64 -0.53
N ILE A 58 -6.32 -6.64 -1.12
CA ILE A 58 -4.94 -6.48 -1.62
C ILE A 58 -4.87 -5.35 -2.66
N GLY A 59 -5.81 -5.31 -3.61
CA GLY A 59 -5.85 -4.23 -4.62
C GLY A 59 -6.13 -2.86 -3.99
N TYR A 60 -7.08 -2.81 -3.06
CA TYR A 60 -7.46 -1.58 -2.36
C TYR A 60 -6.31 -1.01 -1.51
N SER A 61 -5.71 -1.82 -0.64
CA SER A 61 -4.61 -1.39 0.25
C SER A 61 -3.36 -0.99 -0.55
N LEU A 62 -3.10 -1.72 -1.64
CA LEU A 62 -1.99 -1.39 -2.52
C LEU A 62 -2.18 -0.03 -3.19
N ASN A 63 -3.40 0.30 -3.64
CA ASN A 63 -3.70 1.61 -4.22
C ASN A 63 -3.36 2.76 -3.26
N ASP A 64 -3.76 2.66 -2.00
CA ASP A 64 -3.46 3.69 -1.01
C ASP A 64 -1.95 3.78 -0.73
N THR A 65 -1.27 2.63 -0.66
CA THR A 65 0.19 2.56 -0.48
C THR A 65 0.95 3.23 -1.65
N ILE A 66 0.52 3.02 -2.89
CA ILE A 66 1.10 3.67 -4.09
C ILE A 66 1.00 5.19 -3.95
N VAL A 67 -0.18 5.71 -3.57
CA VAL A 67 -0.41 7.15 -3.48
C VAL A 67 0.51 7.80 -2.46
N VAL A 68 0.69 7.17 -1.29
CA VAL A 68 1.62 7.64 -0.25
C VAL A 68 3.06 7.59 -0.76
N PHE A 69 3.48 6.47 -1.35
CA PHE A 69 4.84 6.26 -1.83
C PHE A 69 5.24 7.18 -2.97
N ASP A 70 4.33 7.41 -3.92
CA ASP A 70 4.55 8.37 -5.00
C ASP A 70 4.73 9.78 -4.43
N ARG A 71 3.96 10.15 -3.40
CA ARG A 71 4.12 11.45 -2.75
C ARG A 71 5.42 11.59 -1.98
N VAL A 72 5.84 10.56 -1.24
CA VAL A 72 7.15 10.50 -0.57
C VAL A 72 8.28 10.69 -1.59
N ARG A 73 8.22 9.96 -2.72
CA ARG A 73 9.20 10.06 -3.81
C ARG A 73 9.21 11.44 -4.46
N GLU A 74 8.05 12.04 -4.68
CA GLU A 74 7.94 13.40 -5.25
C GLU A 74 8.55 14.43 -4.29
N ASN A 75 8.18 14.38 -3.01
CA ASN A 75 8.68 15.31 -1.99
C ASN A 75 10.17 15.13 -1.73
N PHE A 76 10.76 13.95 -1.97
CA PHE A 76 12.23 13.79 -1.96
C PHE A 76 12.95 14.68 -2.97
N ARG A 77 12.32 14.98 -4.12
CA ARG A 77 12.89 15.86 -5.14
C ARG A 77 12.71 17.35 -4.82
N VAL A 78 11.59 17.68 -4.17
CA VAL A 78 11.20 19.06 -3.82
C VAL A 78 11.88 19.51 -2.52
N LEU A 79 11.89 18.66 -1.48
CA LEU A 79 12.37 18.94 -0.14
C LEU A 79 13.81 18.40 0.06
N ARG A 80 14.75 18.90 -0.74
CA ARG A 80 16.14 18.39 -0.78
C ARG A 80 16.92 18.43 0.56
N LYS A 81 16.45 19.22 1.54
CA LYS A 81 17.08 19.36 2.87
C LYS A 81 16.30 18.70 4.00
N ALA A 82 15.11 18.15 3.72
CA ALA A 82 14.30 17.52 4.75
C ALA A 82 14.85 16.13 5.08
N SER A 83 14.76 15.72 6.35
CA SER A 83 15.08 14.36 6.74
C SER A 83 14.05 13.37 6.16
N LEU A 84 14.39 12.08 6.09
CA LEU A 84 13.45 11.03 5.66
C LEU A 84 12.13 11.08 6.45
N ILE A 85 12.22 11.28 7.76
CA ILE A 85 11.05 11.33 8.65
C ILE A 85 10.19 12.57 8.37
N ASP A 86 10.82 13.74 8.20
CA ASP A 86 10.10 14.97 7.88
C ASP A 86 9.39 14.85 6.52
N ASN A 87 10.07 14.27 5.54
CA ASN A 87 9.50 14.03 4.23
C ASN A 87 8.29 13.07 4.31
N ILE A 88 8.43 11.95 5.01
CA ILE A 88 7.33 11.01 5.24
C ILE A 88 6.15 11.70 5.93
N ASN A 89 6.40 12.50 6.97
CA ASN A 89 5.35 13.22 7.69
C ASN A 89 4.61 14.21 6.78
N ILE A 90 5.34 15.06 6.05
CA ILE A 90 4.75 16.03 5.12
C ILE A 90 3.95 15.31 4.03
N SER A 91 4.51 14.24 3.46
CA SER A 91 3.86 13.45 2.41
C SER A 91 2.57 12.81 2.92
N THR A 92 2.62 12.23 4.11
CA THR A 92 1.47 11.62 4.77
C THR A 92 0.36 12.64 5.00
N THR A 93 0.68 13.82 5.54
CA THR A 93 -0.33 14.88 5.75
C THR A 93 -0.96 15.33 4.43
N GLN A 94 -0.18 15.42 3.35
CA GLN A 94 -0.69 15.80 2.02
C GLN A 94 -1.62 14.75 1.40
N THR A 95 -1.37 13.46 1.65
CA THR A 95 -2.20 12.38 1.10
C THR A 95 -3.38 11.97 1.99
N LEU A 96 -3.36 12.33 3.27
CA LEU A 96 -4.33 11.87 4.28
C LEU A 96 -5.78 12.16 3.91
N LEU A 97 -6.08 13.36 3.40
CA LEU A 97 -7.45 13.70 2.99
C LEU A 97 -7.96 12.77 1.89
N ARG A 98 -7.10 12.45 0.92
CA ARG A 98 -7.45 11.60 -0.22
C ARG A 98 -7.66 10.16 0.22
N THR A 99 -6.73 9.60 0.99
CA THR A 99 -6.84 8.22 1.50
C THR A 99 -8.06 8.08 2.39
N MET A 100 -8.28 8.99 3.34
CA MET A 100 -9.48 8.96 4.18
C MET A 100 -10.77 9.05 3.37
N ALA A 101 -10.81 9.88 2.33
CA ALA A 101 -12.01 9.99 1.48
C ALA A 101 -12.29 8.70 0.70
N THR A 102 -11.27 8.04 0.15
CA THR A 102 -11.43 6.75 -0.54
C THR A 102 -11.82 5.64 0.44
N SER A 103 -11.24 5.61 1.64
CA SER A 103 -11.59 4.63 2.68
C SER A 103 -13.01 4.79 3.19
N ILE A 104 -13.40 6.01 3.56
CA ILE A 104 -14.75 6.28 4.10
C ILE A 104 -15.81 5.95 3.04
N SER A 105 -15.62 6.39 1.80
CA SER A 105 -16.59 6.08 0.72
C SER A 105 -16.72 4.58 0.46
N THR A 106 -15.60 3.84 0.49
CA THR A 106 -15.59 2.37 0.36
C THR A 106 -16.28 1.71 1.56
N LEU A 107 -15.99 2.17 2.78
CA LEU A 107 -16.61 1.67 4.01
C LEU A 107 -18.12 1.92 4.05
N LEU A 108 -18.60 3.04 3.50
CA LEU A 108 -20.04 3.30 3.37
C LEU A 108 -20.72 2.27 2.46
N ALA A 109 -20.11 1.94 1.33
CA ALA A 109 -20.62 0.91 0.43
C ALA A 109 -20.59 -0.48 1.08
N ILE A 110 -19.51 -0.82 1.79
CA ILE A 110 -19.39 -2.09 2.52
C ILE A 110 -20.38 -2.16 3.68
N ALA A 111 -20.63 -1.05 4.38
CA ALA A 111 -21.61 -0.99 5.47
C ALA A 111 -23.03 -1.26 4.95
N ALA A 112 -23.39 -0.71 3.79
CA ALA A 112 -24.64 -1.06 3.13
C ALA A 112 -24.68 -2.56 2.77
N LEU A 113 -23.57 -3.13 2.28
CA LEU A 113 -23.49 -4.55 1.97
C LEU A 113 -23.58 -5.45 3.22
N LEU A 114 -23.04 -5.03 4.35
CA LEU A 114 -23.17 -5.73 5.63
C LEU A 114 -24.62 -5.81 6.12
N ILE A 115 -25.39 -4.74 5.94
CA ILE A 115 -26.77 -4.65 6.42
C ILE A 115 -27.75 -5.29 5.43
N PHE A 116 -27.52 -5.11 4.12
CA PHE A 116 -28.47 -5.47 3.07
C PHE A 116 -28.02 -6.66 2.19
N GLY A 117 -26.78 -7.14 2.33
CA GLY A 117 -26.21 -8.18 1.44
C GLY A 117 -26.69 -9.60 1.70
N GLY A 118 -27.31 -9.87 2.85
CA GLY A 118 -27.80 -11.20 3.23
C GLY A 118 -26.69 -12.20 3.56
N ASP A 119 -27.09 -13.44 3.88
CA ASP A 119 -26.20 -14.45 4.47
C ASP A 119 -25.02 -14.84 3.56
N ASN A 120 -25.26 -14.93 2.25
CA ASN A 120 -24.23 -15.32 1.28
C ASN A 120 -23.10 -14.29 1.13
N LEU A 121 -23.37 -13.01 1.39
CA LEU A 121 -22.38 -11.93 1.26
C LEU A 121 -21.88 -11.42 2.61
N TRP A 122 -22.40 -11.94 3.71
CA TRP A 122 -22.04 -11.47 5.04
C TRP A 122 -20.55 -11.72 5.34
N GLY A 123 -20.05 -12.93 5.06
CA GLY A 123 -18.63 -13.26 5.21
C GLY A 123 -17.71 -12.42 4.32
N PHE A 124 -18.11 -12.23 3.06
CA PHE A 124 -17.43 -11.33 2.11
C PHE A 124 -17.36 -9.88 2.63
N SER A 125 -18.48 -9.37 3.12
CA SER A 125 -18.60 -7.97 3.56
C SER A 125 -17.82 -7.72 4.84
N ILE A 126 -17.81 -8.65 5.80
CA ILE A 126 -16.98 -8.54 7.01
C ILE A 126 -15.50 -8.59 6.65
N ALA A 127 -15.10 -9.51 5.77
CA ALA A 127 -13.72 -9.59 5.31
C ALA A 127 -13.28 -8.25 4.70
N LEU A 128 -14.05 -7.69 3.76
CA LEU A 128 -13.80 -6.37 3.19
C LEU A 128 -13.76 -5.26 4.23
N PHE A 129 -14.69 -5.24 5.17
CA PHE A 129 -14.77 -4.20 6.20
C PHE A 129 -13.50 -4.15 7.05
N VAL A 130 -13.08 -5.31 7.55
CA VAL A 130 -11.85 -5.44 8.35
C VAL A 130 -10.63 -5.11 7.51
N GLY A 131 -10.56 -5.62 6.27
CA GLY A 131 -9.42 -5.42 5.39
C GLY A 131 -9.24 -3.97 4.93
N VAL A 132 -10.33 -3.25 4.65
CA VAL A 132 -10.27 -1.82 4.31
C VAL A 132 -9.80 -1.01 5.53
N LEU A 133 -10.30 -1.31 6.72
CA LEU A 133 -9.81 -0.66 7.95
C LEU A 133 -8.31 -0.93 8.16
N ALA A 134 -7.89 -2.19 8.05
CA ALA A 134 -6.48 -2.59 8.17
C ALA A 134 -5.59 -1.89 7.14
N GLY A 135 -5.97 -1.94 5.87
CA GLY A 135 -5.25 -1.34 4.76
C GLY A 135 -5.13 0.18 4.85
N THR A 136 -6.16 0.85 5.37
CA THR A 136 -6.16 2.32 5.48
C THR A 136 -5.10 2.80 6.46
N TYR A 137 -4.96 2.19 7.64
CA TYR A 137 -3.90 2.60 8.56
C TYR A 137 -2.55 2.00 8.19
N SER A 138 -2.49 0.79 7.64
CA SER A 138 -1.22 0.14 7.33
C SER A 138 -0.49 0.84 6.18
N SER A 139 -1.20 1.24 5.13
CA SER A 139 -0.65 1.99 3.99
C SER A 139 -0.04 3.33 4.41
N ILE A 140 -0.55 3.96 5.47
CA ILE A 140 -0.05 5.23 6.00
C ILE A 140 1.08 5.03 7.00
N TYR A 141 0.96 4.08 7.93
CA TYR A 141 1.89 3.96 9.05
C TYR A 141 2.87 2.80 8.87
N ILE A 142 2.38 1.59 8.61
CA ILE A 142 3.23 0.38 8.53
C ILE A 142 4.17 0.47 7.32
N ALA A 143 3.65 0.83 6.16
CA ALA A 143 4.43 0.95 4.93
C ALA A 143 5.57 1.99 5.08
N ASN A 144 5.28 3.12 5.73
CA ASN A 144 6.26 4.19 5.96
C ASN A 144 7.30 3.83 7.04
N VAL A 145 6.92 3.11 8.10
CA VAL A 145 7.87 2.61 9.11
C VAL A 145 8.89 1.66 8.47
N VAL A 146 8.46 0.81 7.54
CA VAL A 146 9.39 -0.08 6.81
C VAL A 146 10.39 0.73 5.97
N LEU A 147 9.97 1.84 5.36
CA LEU A 147 10.91 2.72 4.64
C LEU A 147 11.95 3.36 5.57
N ILE A 148 11.56 3.70 6.80
CA ILE A 148 12.47 4.21 7.83
C ILE A 148 13.48 3.13 8.25
N TRP A 149 13.00 1.90 8.47
CA TRP A 149 13.85 0.75 8.82
C TRP A 149 14.86 0.39 7.73
N LEU A 150 14.47 0.49 6.46
CA LEU A 150 15.34 0.25 5.31
C LEU A 150 16.28 1.43 5.01
N ASN A 151 16.24 2.47 5.86
CA ASN A 151 17.05 3.68 5.78
C ASN A 151 17.08 4.24 4.35
N LEU A 152 15.90 4.55 3.81
CA LEU A 152 15.75 5.09 2.46
C LEU A 152 16.49 6.44 2.34
N SER A 153 17.48 6.50 1.45
CA SER A 153 18.24 7.72 1.16
C SER A 153 17.76 8.39 -0.12
N ALA A 154 18.03 9.70 -0.25
CA ALA A 154 17.86 10.43 -1.50
C ALA A 154 18.73 9.84 -2.64
N GLU A 155 19.88 9.23 -2.31
CA GLU A 155 20.73 8.54 -3.31
C GLU A 155 20.06 7.31 -3.92
N ASP A 156 19.16 6.64 -3.18
CA ASP A 156 18.39 5.51 -3.74
C ASP A 156 17.35 5.98 -4.76
N LEU A 157 16.95 7.25 -4.72
CA LEU A 157 15.88 7.81 -5.55
C LEU A 157 16.38 8.56 -6.78
N ILE A 158 17.67 8.90 -6.79
CA ILE A 158 18.35 9.54 -7.90
C ILE A 158 19.05 8.41 -8.68
N PRO A 159 18.66 8.11 -9.93
CA PRO A 159 19.46 7.21 -10.76
C PRO A 159 20.88 7.79 -10.81
N PRO A 160 21.94 6.97 -10.62
CA PRO A 160 23.30 7.46 -10.68
C PRO A 160 23.42 8.27 -11.96
N ALA A 161 23.90 9.52 -11.84
CA ALA A 161 24.12 10.37 -13.00
C ALA A 161 24.81 9.49 -14.04
N ALA A 162 24.18 9.35 -15.22
CA ALA A 162 24.80 8.66 -16.34
C ALA A 162 26.23 9.18 -16.38
N SER A 163 27.17 8.25 -16.22
CA SER A 163 28.59 8.54 -16.08
C SER A 163 28.98 9.72 -16.97
N GLU A 164 29.60 10.74 -16.39
CA GLU A 164 30.42 11.74 -17.10
C GLU A 164 31.61 11.05 -17.79
N LYS A 165 31.33 10.10 -18.69
CA LYS A 165 32.29 9.36 -19.49
C LYS A 165 31.75 9.19 -20.91
N GLU A 166 31.42 10.32 -21.53
CA GLU A 166 31.45 10.48 -22.99
C GLU A 166 31.24 11.96 -23.35
N VAL A 167 32.04 12.86 -22.77
CA VAL A 167 32.30 14.15 -23.41
C VAL A 167 33.71 14.07 -24.00
N ASP A 168 33.75 13.41 -25.16
CA ASP A 168 34.45 13.88 -26.36
C ASP A 168 35.88 14.41 -26.17
N ASP A 169 36.81 13.51 -25.81
CA ASP A 169 38.24 13.68 -26.13
C ASP A 169 38.48 13.19 -27.58
N ARG A 170 37.85 13.86 -28.56
CA ARG A 170 38.27 13.76 -29.96
C ARG A 170 39.20 14.94 -30.26
N PRO A 171 40.43 14.68 -30.72
CA PRO A 171 41.44 15.71 -30.98
C PRO A 171 41.07 16.68 -32.10
#